data_AF-A0A520IJ24-F1
#
_entry.id   AF-A0A520IJ24-F1
#
_cell.length_a   1.000
_cell.length_b   1.000
_cell.length_c   1.000
_cell.angle_alpha   90.00
_cell.angle_beta   90.00
_cell.angle_gamma   90.00
#
_symmetry.space_group_name_H-M   'P 1'
#
loop_
_entity.id
_entity.type
_entity.pdbx_description
1 polymer ?
#
loop_
_entity_poly.entity_id
_entity_poly.type
_entity_poly.pdbx_seq_one_letter_code
_entity_poly.pdbx_strand_id
1 'polypeptide(L)'
;MFVSAAMIALLGWATGANAAIAGAVARQPTNWTAILMFGGFVAITLWITGAAARRTRTVSDFYTGGGITGFQNGLAMAGDYCSAASFLGITSQIFNDGYDGLIYAIGFLVGWPIVLFLVAEKLRNLGRFTFADVASYRFMQGPVRSFSAVST
;
A
#
# COMPACT_ATOMS: atom_id res chain seq x y z
N MET A 1 24.69 14.98 25.57
CA MET A 1 24.81 13.61 26.12
C MET A 1 23.85 12.60 25.47
N PHE A 2 22.61 12.96 25.15
CA PHE A 2 21.64 12.04 24.53
C PHE A 2 21.98 11.60 23.09
N VAL A 3 22.62 12.46 22.29
CA VAL A 3 22.99 12.14 20.89
C VAL A 3 24.09 11.08 20.80
N SER A 4 25.06 11.09 21.73
CA SER A 4 26.15 10.12 21.75
C SER A 4 25.69 8.70 22.13
N ALA A 5 24.69 8.57 23.00
CA ALA A 5 24.12 7.27 23.35
C ALA A 5 23.35 6.64 22.17
N ALA A 6 22.63 7.45 21.39
CA ALA A 6 21.95 7.00 20.18
C ALA A 6 22.93 6.52 19.10
N MET A 7 24.06 7.23 18.92
CA MET A 7 25.11 6.78 17.99
C MET A 7 25.79 5.48 18.41
N ILE A 8 26.04 5.28 19.72
CA ILE A 8 26.62 4.03 20.23
C ILE A 8 25.63 2.87 20.09
N ALA A 9 24.32 3.11 20.29
CA ALA A 9 23.28 2.11 20.07
C ALA A 9 23.12 1.75 18.58
N LEU A 10 23.20 2.73 17.68
CA LEU A 10 23.22 2.52 16.22
C LEU A 10 24.45 1.71 15.77
N LEU A 11 25.62 1.97 16.35
CA LEU A 11 26.84 1.19 16.09
C LEU A 11 26.72 -0.24 16.63
N GLY A 12 26.09 -0.45 17.79
CA GLY A 12 25.83 -1.78 18.35
C GLY A 12 24.80 -2.60 17.56
N TRP A 13 23.78 -1.96 17.00
CA TRP A 13 22.83 -2.60 16.09
C TRP A 13 23.48 -2.95 14.75
N ALA A 14 24.34 -2.07 14.23
CA ALA A 14 25.10 -2.32 13.00
C ALA A 14 26.08 -3.49 13.12
N THR A 15 26.74 -3.68 14.27
CA THR A 15 27.65 -4.80 14.50
C THR A 15 26.92 -6.14 14.69
N GLY A 16 25.75 -6.14 15.35
CA GLY A 16 24.90 -7.33 15.50
C GLY A 16 24.21 -7.76 14.18
N ALA A 17 23.77 -6.80 13.37
CA ALA A 17 23.23 -7.06 12.03
C ALA A 17 24.30 -7.62 11.08
N ASN A 18 25.55 -7.13 11.19
CA ASN A 18 26.68 -7.68 10.43
C ASN A 18 26.94 -9.15 10.75
N ALA A 19 26.79 -9.58 12.01
CA ALA A 19 27.00 -10.98 12.40
C ALA A 19 25.92 -11.93 11.83
N ALA A 20 24.68 -11.45 11.66
CA ALA A 20 23.59 -12.23 11.06
C ALA A 20 23.69 -12.31 9.52
N ILE A 21 24.36 -11.35 8.87
CA ILE A 21 24.56 -11.28 7.41
C ILE A 21 25.94 -11.82 6.99
N ALA A 22 26.85 -12.08 7.94
CA ALA A 22 28.20 -12.61 7.70
C ALA A 22 28.27 -14.07 7.23
N GLY A 23 27.13 -14.74 7.04
CA GLY A 23 27.10 -16.04 6.36
C GLY A 23 27.50 -15.88 4.90
N ALA A 24 28.33 -16.79 4.38
CA ALA A 24 28.68 -16.80 2.96
C ALA A 24 27.40 -16.83 2.11
N VAL A 25 27.14 -15.76 1.36
CA VAL A 25 26.03 -15.69 0.40
C VAL A 25 26.34 -16.66 -0.74
N ALA A 26 26.00 -17.92 -0.55
CA ALA A 26 26.07 -18.93 -1.59
C ALA A 26 25.12 -18.48 -2.71
N ARG A 27 25.65 -18.22 -3.91
CA ARG A 27 24.82 -17.94 -5.09
C ARG A 27 23.93 -19.16 -5.32
N GLN A 28 22.65 -19.01 -4.99
CA GLN A 28 21.67 -20.02 -5.26
C GLN A 28 21.63 -20.24 -6.79
N PRO A 29 21.68 -21.49 -7.28
CA PRO A 29 21.60 -21.76 -8.71
C PRO A 29 20.31 -21.16 -9.28
N THR A 30 20.36 -20.67 -10.53
CA THR A 30 19.23 -20.01 -11.18
C THR A 30 18.01 -20.92 -11.18
N ASN A 31 17.00 -20.55 -10.40
CA ASN A 31 15.76 -21.31 -10.31
C ASN A 31 14.84 -20.91 -11.48
N TRP A 32 14.99 -21.61 -12.59
CA TRP A 32 14.19 -21.41 -13.79
C TRP A 32 12.68 -21.54 -13.53
N THR A 33 12.27 -22.42 -12.62
CA THR A 33 10.87 -22.57 -12.23
C THR A 33 10.31 -21.29 -11.61
N ALA A 34 11.06 -20.66 -10.69
CA ALA A 34 10.64 -19.40 -10.06
C ALA A 34 10.56 -18.25 -11.08
N ILE A 35 11.52 -18.17 -12.00
CA ILE A 35 11.55 -17.15 -13.05
C ILE A 35 10.34 -17.30 -13.98
N LEU A 36 10.01 -18.53 -14.39
CA LEU A 36 8.85 -18.79 -15.25
C LEU A 36 7.54 -18.48 -14.54
N MET A 37 7.40 -18.85 -13.26
CA MET A 37 6.20 -18.51 -12.49
C MET A 37 6.03 -17.00 -12.32
N PHE A 38 7.12 -16.28 -12.00
CA PHE A 38 7.10 -14.83 -11.90
C PHE A 38 6.76 -14.16 -13.23
N GLY A 39 7.43 -14.56 -14.31
CA GLY A 39 7.16 -14.04 -15.65
C GLY A 39 5.73 -14.32 -16.11
N GLY A 40 5.22 -15.53 -15.85
CA GLY A 40 3.83 -15.91 -16.12
C GLY A 40 2.83 -15.05 -15.34
N PHE A 41 3.07 -14.83 -14.05
CA PHE A 41 2.22 -13.97 -13.21
C PHE A 41 2.18 -12.54 -13.74
N VAL A 42 3.34 -11.95 -14.07
CA VAL A 42 3.43 -10.59 -14.64
C VAL A 42 2.72 -10.51 -16.00
N ALA A 43 2.89 -11.51 -16.87
CA ALA A 43 2.22 -11.52 -18.16
C ALA A 43 0.69 -11.59 -18.02
N ILE A 44 0.18 -12.40 -17.09
CA ILE A 44 -1.25 -12.52 -16.82
C ILE A 44 -1.80 -11.21 -16.25
N THR A 45 -1.13 -10.61 -15.27
CA THR A 45 -1.61 -9.33 -14.68
C THR A 45 -1.62 -8.22 -15.72
N LEU A 46 -0.59 -8.10 -16.55
CA LEU A 46 -0.56 -7.12 -17.66
C LEU A 46 -1.63 -7.39 -18.71
N TRP A 47 -1.89 -8.66 -19.04
CA TRP A 47 -2.95 -9.02 -19.99
C TRP A 47 -4.34 -8.65 -19.45
N ILE A 48 -4.63 -8.95 -18.19
CA ILE A 48 -5.90 -8.59 -17.54
C ILE A 48 -6.05 -7.06 -17.47
N THR A 49 -5.03 -6.33 -17.01
CA THR A 49 -5.06 -4.87 -16.91
C THR A 49 -5.21 -4.22 -18.29
N GLY A 50 -4.50 -4.71 -19.30
CA GLY A 50 -4.61 -4.22 -20.67
C GLY A 50 -5.98 -4.48 -21.28
N ALA A 51 -6.58 -5.65 -21.02
CA ALA A 51 -7.93 -5.97 -21.46
C ALA A 51 -8.99 -5.10 -20.76
N ALA A 52 -8.83 -4.84 -19.46
CA ALA A 52 -9.70 -3.95 -18.69
C ALA A 52 -9.60 -2.49 -19.16
N ALA A 53 -8.38 -1.98 -19.38
CA ALA A 53 -8.15 -0.62 -19.85
C ALA A 53 -8.81 -0.33 -21.22
N ARG A 54 -8.87 -1.34 -22.10
CA ARG A 54 -9.55 -1.22 -23.42
C ARG A 54 -11.08 -1.14 -23.31
N ARG A 55 -11.68 -1.50 -22.17
CA ARG A 55 -13.13 -1.46 -21.96
C ARG A 55 -13.61 -0.12 -21.39
N THR A 56 -12.73 0.71 -20.85
CA THR A 56 -13.06 2.03 -20.29
C THR A 56 -13.18 3.06 -21.41
N ARG A 57 -14.40 3.59 -21.65
CA ARG A 57 -14.69 4.48 -22.80
C ARG A 57 -15.14 5.89 -22.41
N THR A 58 -15.64 6.10 -21.19
CA THR A 58 -16.09 7.41 -20.70
C THR A 58 -15.38 7.81 -19.41
N VAL A 59 -15.35 9.11 -19.11
CA VAL A 59 -14.72 9.66 -17.89
C VAL A 59 -15.42 9.14 -16.63
N SER A 60 -16.76 9.00 -16.67
CA SER A 60 -17.51 8.37 -15.59
C SER A 60 -17.16 6.90 -15.41
N ASP A 61 -16.95 6.15 -16.50
CA ASP A 61 -16.53 4.75 -16.40
C ASP A 61 -15.11 4.61 -15.83
N PHE A 62 -14.23 5.60 -16.07
CA PHE A 62 -12.89 5.62 -15.51
C PHE A 62 -12.90 5.86 -13.99
N TYR A 63 -13.68 6.82 -13.51
CA TYR A 63 -13.72 7.17 -12.08
C TYR A 63 -14.66 6.29 -11.23
N THR A 64 -15.68 5.69 -11.83
CA THR A 64 -16.66 4.83 -11.12
C THR A 64 -16.51 3.34 -11.42
N GLY A 65 -15.59 2.99 -12.33
CA GLY A 65 -15.35 1.61 -12.76
C GLY A 65 -16.46 1.00 -13.62
N GLY A 66 -17.46 1.79 -14.05
CA GLY A 66 -18.52 1.32 -14.95
C GLY A 66 -19.57 0.41 -14.29
N GLY A 67 -19.98 0.68 -13.05
CA GLY A 67 -21.07 -0.05 -12.38
C GLY A 67 -20.65 -1.37 -11.74
N ILE A 68 -19.52 -1.36 -11.01
CA ILE A 68 -18.95 -2.51 -10.30
C ILE A 68 -19.86 -2.95 -9.14
N THR A 69 -20.01 -4.26 -8.93
CA THR A 69 -20.77 -4.78 -7.78
C THR A 69 -20.06 -4.48 -6.45
N GLY A 70 -20.82 -4.39 -5.35
CA GLY A 70 -20.25 -4.11 -4.03
C GLY A 70 -19.15 -5.10 -3.60
N PHE A 71 -19.29 -6.37 -3.99
CA PHE A 71 -18.28 -7.41 -3.70
C PHE A 71 -16.99 -7.20 -4.50
N GLN A 72 -17.09 -6.89 -5.81
CA GLN A 72 -15.93 -6.61 -6.65
C GLN A 72 -15.18 -5.35 -6.18
N ASN A 73 -15.91 -4.31 -5.76
CA ASN A 73 -15.31 -3.11 -5.17
C ASN A 73 -14.61 -3.43 -3.84
N GLY A 74 -15.25 -4.23 -2.98
CA GLY A 74 -14.65 -4.68 -1.73
C GLY A 74 -13.38 -5.51 -1.93
N LEU A 75 -13.39 -6.40 -2.91
CA LEU A 75 -12.22 -7.23 -3.26
C LEU A 75 -11.07 -6.38 -3.83
N ALA A 76 -11.37 -5.39 -4.67
CA ALA A 76 -10.37 -4.46 -5.19
C ALA A 76 -9.68 -3.69 -4.05
N MET A 77 -10.47 -3.13 -3.13
CA MET A 77 -9.94 -2.39 -1.97
C MET A 77 -9.12 -3.29 -1.03
N ALA A 78 -9.56 -4.54 -0.80
CA ALA A 78 -8.80 -5.50 -0.03
C ALA A 78 -7.47 -5.86 -0.71
N GLY A 79 -7.44 -5.93 -2.03
CA GLY A 79 -6.23 -6.14 -2.81
C GLY A 79 -5.21 -5.02 -2.65
N ASP A 80 -5.65 -3.76 -2.74
CA ASP A 80 -4.80 -2.59 -2.51
C ASP A 80 -4.27 -2.54 -1.07
N TYR A 81 -5.12 -2.92 -0.11
CA TYR A 81 -4.73 -3.01 1.29
C TYR A 81 -3.64 -4.06 1.55
N CYS A 82 -3.69 -5.19 0.85
CA CYS A 82 -2.74 -6.30 0.95
C CYS A 82 -1.47 -6.14 0.08
N SER A 83 -1.14 -4.92 -0.36
CA SER A 83 0.03 -4.66 -1.20
C SER A 83 1.36 -5.15 -0.59
N ALA A 84 2.37 -5.34 -1.44
CA ALA A 84 3.72 -5.73 -1.01
C ALA A 84 4.32 -4.75 0.01
N ALA A 85 3.98 -3.47 -0.07
CA ALA A 85 4.39 -2.46 0.90
C ALA A 85 3.80 -2.74 2.29
N SER A 86 2.51 -3.08 2.37
CA SER A 86 1.87 -3.48 3.63
C SER A 86 2.49 -4.74 4.21
N PHE A 87 2.74 -5.76 3.36
CA PHE A 87 3.36 -7.01 3.78
C PHE A 87 4.78 -6.80 4.32
N LEU A 88 5.65 -6.13 3.55
CA LEU A 88 7.01 -5.83 3.97
C LEU A 88 7.06 -4.86 5.15
N GLY A 89 6.12 -3.91 5.23
CA GLY A 89 6.01 -2.95 6.33
C GLY A 89 5.68 -3.63 7.65
N ILE A 90 4.62 -4.43 7.70
CA ILE A 90 4.21 -5.13 8.93
C ILE A 90 5.25 -6.18 9.33
N THR A 91 5.81 -6.94 8.38
CA THR A 91 6.88 -7.91 8.68
C THR A 91 8.13 -7.22 9.22
N SER A 92 8.52 -6.06 8.66
CA SER A 92 9.63 -5.26 9.19
C SER A 92 9.34 -4.72 10.59
N GLN A 93 8.10 -4.32 10.87
CA GLN A 93 7.74 -3.82 12.19
C GLN A 93 7.74 -4.93 13.25
N ILE A 94 7.20 -6.09 12.92
CA ILE A 94 7.25 -7.28 13.79
C ILE A 94 8.70 -7.73 14.02
N PHE A 95 9.56 -7.63 13.00
CA PHE A 95 10.98 -7.95 13.15
C PHE A 95 11.68 -7.05 14.19
N ASN A 96 11.28 -5.78 14.30
CA ASN A 96 11.88 -4.83 15.25
C ASN A 96 11.24 -4.90 16.65
N ASP A 97 9.90 -4.88 16.72
CA ASP A 97 9.15 -4.75 17.98
C ASP A 97 8.70 -6.10 18.55
N GLY A 98 8.96 -7.19 17.84
CA GLY A 98 8.58 -8.55 18.24
C GLY A 98 7.06 -8.75 18.28
N TYR A 99 6.59 -9.45 19.30
CA TYR A 99 5.17 -9.79 19.46
C TYR A 99 4.27 -8.54 19.56
N ASP A 100 4.79 -7.44 20.12
CA ASP A 100 4.03 -6.20 20.26
C ASP A 100 3.75 -5.54 18.89
N GLY A 101 4.57 -5.81 17.87
CA GLY A 101 4.30 -5.41 16.48
C GLY A 101 3.02 -6.01 15.90
N LEU A 102 2.54 -7.14 16.45
CA LEU A 102 1.29 -7.77 16.02
C LEU A 102 0.07 -6.90 16.35
N ILE A 103 0.13 -6.12 17.43
CA ILE A 103 -0.99 -5.23 17.82
C ILE A 103 -1.23 -4.15 16.76
N TYR A 104 -0.15 -3.68 16.11
CA TYR A 104 -0.22 -2.72 15.01
C TYR A 104 -0.83 -3.35 13.76
N ALA A 105 -0.48 -4.60 13.44
CA ALA A 105 -1.07 -5.32 12.32
C ALA A 105 -2.60 -5.50 12.50
N ILE A 106 -3.03 -5.91 13.69
CA ILE A 106 -4.45 -6.09 14.01
C ILE A 106 -5.18 -4.74 14.04
N GLY A 107 -4.59 -3.72 14.67
CA GLY A 107 -5.17 -2.38 14.74
C GLY A 107 -5.37 -1.76 13.37
N PHE A 108 -4.39 -1.91 12.48
CA PHE A 108 -4.51 -1.44 11.09
C PHE A 108 -5.61 -2.21 10.36
N LEU A 109 -5.66 -3.55 10.49
CA LEU A 109 -6.64 -4.42 9.81
C LEU A 109 -8.08 -4.11 10.23
N VAL A 110 -8.31 -3.94 11.53
CA VAL A 110 -9.64 -3.67 12.10
C VAL A 110 -10.05 -2.21 11.88
N GLY A 111 -9.08 -1.28 11.83
CA GLY A 111 -9.34 0.14 11.60
C GLY A 111 -9.88 0.43 10.19
N TRP A 112 -9.44 -0.30 9.18
CA TRP A 112 -9.81 -0.04 7.78
C TRP A 112 -11.34 -0.12 7.52
N PRO A 113 -12.07 -1.18 7.91
CA PRO A 113 -13.52 -1.22 7.75
C PRO A 113 -14.25 -0.13 8.55
N ILE A 114 -13.77 0.18 9.76
CA ILE A 114 -14.39 1.20 10.62
C ILE A 114 -14.32 2.57 9.93
N VAL A 115 -13.15 2.95 9.44
CA VAL A 115 -12.96 4.21 8.70
C VAL A 115 -13.78 4.20 7.42
N LEU A 116 -13.82 3.08 6.69
CA LEU A 116 -14.66 2.95 5.50
C LEU A 116 -16.13 3.21 5.82
N PHE A 117 -16.70 2.58 6.85
CA PHE A 117 -18.11 2.80 7.19
C PHE A 117 -18.40 4.23 7.63
N LEU A 118 -17.52 4.85 8.42
CA LEU A 118 -17.74 6.21 8.94
C LEU A 118 -17.54 7.30 7.87
N VAL A 119 -16.55 7.14 7.00
CA VAL A 119 -16.13 8.16 6.04
C VAL A 119 -16.76 7.95 4.66
N ALA A 120 -16.88 6.70 4.19
CA ALA A 120 -17.35 6.44 2.83
C ALA A 120 -18.79 6.91 2.60
N GLU A 121 -19.68 6.82 3.60
CA GLU A 121 -21.06 7.30 3.46
C GLU A 121 -21.11 8.83 3.24
N LYS A 122 -20.34 9.59 4.03
CA LYS A 122 -20.24 11.05 3.88
C LYS A 122 -19.66 11.42 2.51
N LEU A 123 -18.59 10.75 2.08
CA LEU A 123 -17.97 11.01 0.78
C LEU A 123 -18.88 10.64 -0.39
N ARG A 124 -19.64 9.54 -0.30
CA ARG A 124 -20.59 9.12 -1.34
C ARG A 124 -21.72 10.13 -1.53
N ASN A 125 -22.16 10.77 -0.44
CA ASN A 125 -23.23 11.77 -0.49
C ASN A 125 -22.79 13.11 -1.12
N LEU A 126 -21.49 13.39 -1.23
CA LEU A 126 -20.97 14.62 -1.87
C LEU A 126 -20.91 14.55 -3.41
N GLY A 127 -21.01 13.35 -4.01
CA GLY A 127 -21.09 13.18 -5.46
C GLY A 127 -19.87 13.65 -6.26
N ARG A 128 -18.70 13.82 -5.63
CA ARG A 128 -17.44 14.20 -6.29
C ARG A 128 -16.54 12.97 -6.46
N PHE A 129 -15.73 12.96 -7.51
CA PHE A 129 -14.93 11.79 -7.91
C PHE A 129 -13.51 11.77 -7.33
N THR A 130 -12.98 12.91 -6.86
CA THR A 130 -11.62 12.99 -6.32
C THR A 130 -11.61 13.49 -4.88
N PHE A 131 -10.63 13.03 -4.08
CA PHE A 131 -10.45 13.50 -2.71
C PHE A 131 -10.18 15.01 -2.64
N ALA A 132 -9.40 15.53 -3.60
CA ALA A 132 -9.10 16.96 -3.69
C ALA A 132 -10.37 17.80 -3.91
N ASP A 133 -11.31 17.33 -4.75
CA ASP A 133 -12.58 18.03 -4.98
C ASP A 133 -13.47 18.01 -3.72
N VAL A 134 -13.50 16.89 -2.99
CA VAL A 134 -14.23 16.81 -1.70
C VAL A 134 -13.60 17.72 -0.65
N ALA A 135 -12.27 17.73 -0.52
CA ALA A 135 -11.58 18.62 0.42
C ALA A 135 -11.80 20.10 0.06
N SER A 136 -11.78 20.43 -1.23
CA SER A 136 -12.03 21.80 -1.74
C SER A 136 -13.48 22.27 -1.59
N TYR A 137 -14.42 21.37 -1.26
CA TYR A 137 -15.78 21.76 -0.91
C TYR A 137 -15.83 22.46 0.47
N ARG A 138 -14.91 22.09 1.38
CA ARG A 138 -14.83 22.68 2.73
C ARG A 138 -13.72 23.73 2.86
N PHE A 139 -12.66 23.63 2.06
CA PHE A 139 -11.47 24.49 2.10
C PHE A 139 -11.26 25.26 0.77
N MET A 140 -10.42 26.29 0.76
CA MET A 140 -10.16 27.09 -0.45
C MET A 140 -9.59 26.24 -1.59
N GLN A 141 -10.18 26.35 -2.78
CA GLN A 141 -9.85 25.52 -3.95
C GLN A 141 -8.38 25.61 -4.40
N GLY A 142 -7.78 26.80 -4.31
CA GLY A 142 -6.40 27.04 -4.74
C GLY A 142 -5.36 26.26 -3.93
N PRO A 143 -5.23 26.50 -2.60
CA PRO A 143 -4.24 25.83 -1.76
C PRO A 143 -4.39 24.31 -1.73
N VAL A 144 -5.63 23.80 -1.72
CA VAL A 144 -5.89 22.35 -1.68
C VAL A 144 -5.47 21.67 -2.98
N ARG A 145 -5.75 22.30 -4.13
CA ARG A 145 -5.34 21.76 -5.44
C ARG A 145 -3.82 21.80 -5.61
N SER A 146 -3.16 22.88 -5.21
CA SER A 146 -1.70 22.98 -5.24
C SER A 146 -1.04 21.95 -4.30
N PHE A 147 -1.55 21.79 -3.08
CA PHE A 147 -1.06 20.79 -2.13
C PHE A 147 -1.23 19.36 -2.68
N SER A 148 -2.38 19.07 -3.30
CA SER A 148 -2.62 17.76 -3.92
C SER A 148 -1.71 17.49 -5.13
N ALA A 149 -1.32 18.53 -5.89
CA ALA A 149 -0.45 18.38 -7.04
C ALA A 149 1.03 18.19 -6.66
N VAL A 150 1.47 18.77 -5.53
CA VAL A 150 2.86 18.70 -5.06
C VAL A 150 3.12 17.48 -4.18
N SER A 151 2.09 16.86 -3.61
CA SER A 151 2.23 15.70 -2.72
C SER A 151 2.28 14.35 -3.47
N THR A 152 2.44 14.36 -4.80
CA THR A 152 2.70 13.15 -5.62
C THR A 152 4.20 12.99 -5.81
#